data_AF-D7V195-F1
#
_entry.id   AF-D7V195-F1
#
_cell.length_a   1.000
_cell.length_b   1.000
_cell.length_c   1.000
_cell.angle_alpha   90.00
_cell.angle_beta   90.00
_cell.angle_gamma   90.00
#
_symmetry.space_group_name_H-M   'P 1'
#
loop_
_entity.id
_entity.type
_entity.pdbx_description
1 polymer ?
#
loop_
_entity_poly.entity_id
_entity_poly.type
_entity_poly.pdbx_seq_one_letter_code
_entity_poly.pdbx_strand_id
1 'polypeptide(L)'
;MLKLVKKHIVILGISLSITMVACPVVSEARTTAENNKQESFINEIAPYAKKVQHEHHILSSIIISQAILESNWGTSKLAKQGKNLFGIKGAFKGNAIYLPTKEFRKGNWIATNASFCVYPSWYESLSSHGELLGKGPSWNRNLYKGLVNETNYKKAAAIIGKSAYSSDPDYTEKLISLIEKFKLQQYDNDLVAEKQSRKNLVDFAGIFPRKSMLTTVQSDTQFAQAAKLGLTISSPLRFERNSVGRTQVTYKVTHPFQSSANLLVEASITNGMILR
;
A
#
# COMPACT_ATOMS: atom_id res chain seq x y z
N MET A 1 -9.70 -75.52 -21.13
CA MET A 1 -10.96 -75.54 -21.90
C MET A 1 -11.05 -74.26 -22.72
N LEU A 2 -10.83 -74.40 -24.02
CA LEU A 2 -11.17 -73.42 -25.06
C LEU A 2 -12.69 -73.20 -25.12
N LYS A 3 -13.11 -71.97 -25.43
CA LYS A 3 -14.24 -71.56 -26.31
C LYS A 3 -14.53 -70.08 -26.01
N LEU A 4 -14.84 -69.20 -26.95
CA LEU A 4 -14.75 -69.17 -28.40
C LEU A 4 -15.08 -67.72 -28.78
N VAL A 5 -14.32 -67.15 -29.70
CA VAL A 5 -14.55 -65.83 -30.33
C VAL A 5 -15.83 -65.87 -31.19
N LYS A 6 -16.52 -64.72 -31.29
CA LYS A 6 -17.20 -64.10 -32.47
C LYS A 6 -18.25 -63.10 -31.96
N LYS A 7 -18.53 -61.93 -32.54
CA LYS A 7 -18.39 -61.45 -33.93
C LYS A 7 -18.60 -59.92 -33.92
N HIS A 8 -17.99 -59.23 -34.90
CA HIS A 8 -18.21 -57.81 -35.18
C HIS A 8 -19.68 -57.49 -35.51
N ILE A 9 -20.17 -56.36 -34.99
CA ILE A 9 -21.21 -55.55 -35.63
C ILE A 9 -20.66 -54.13 -35.73
N VAL A 10 -20.28 -53.76 -36.95
CA VAL A 10 -20.07 -52.40 -37.41
C VAL A 10 -21.47 -51.82 -37.63
N ILE A 11 -21.83 -50.76 -36.92
CA ILE A 11 -22.92 -49.87 -37.33
C ILE A 11 -22.29 -48.52 -37.65
N LEU A 12 -22.24 -48.24 -38.94
CA LEU A 12 -21.98 -46.95 -39.54
C LEU A 12 -23.09 -45.99 -39.09
N GLY A 13 -22.85 -45.25 -38.01
CA GLY A 13 -23.66 -44.10 -37.64
C GLY A 13 -23.04 -42.86 -38.26
N ILE A 14 -23.60 -42.39 -39.37
CA ILE A 14 -23.29 -41.07 -39.94
C ILE A 14 -23.75 -40.02 -38.92
N SER A 15 -22.84 -39.63 -38.02
CA SER A 15 -22.99 -38.42 -37.22
C SER A 15 -22.65 -37.26 -38.14
N LEU A 16 -23.67 -36.58 -38.64
CA LEU A 16 -23.54 -35.25 -39.22
C LEU A 16 -22.92 -34.35 -38.14
N SER A 17 -21.59 -34.20 -38.17
CA SER A 17 -20.88 -33.20 -37.38
C SER A 17 -21.29 -31.83 -37.92
N ILE A 18 -22.40 -31.30 -37.43
CA ILE A 18 -22.55 -29.85 -37.35
C ILE A 18 -21.46 -29.45 -36.37
N THR A 19 -20.30 -29.06 -36.91
CA THR A 19 -19.35 -28.26 -36.17
C THR A 19 -20.11 -26.99 -35.84
N MET A 20 -20.75 -26.95 -34.67
CA MET A 20 -21.11 -25.69 -34.06
C MET A 20 -19.78 -24.96 -33.92
N VAL A 21 -19.51 -24.04 -34.83
CA VAL A 21 -18.64 -22.91 -34.55
C VAL A 21 -19.34 -22.24 -33.37
N ALA A 22 -18.95 -22.63 -32.16
CA ALA A 22 -19.31 -21.90 -30.96
C ALA A 22 -18.74 -20.51 -31.19
N CYS A 23 -19.62 -19.57 -31.54
CA CYS A 23 -19.25 -18.20 -31.79
C CYS A 23 -18.55 -17.71 -30.52
N PRO A 24 -17.30 -17.19 -30.59
CA PRO A 24 -16.54 -16.75 -29.42
C PRO A 24 -17.21 -15.59 -28.66
N VAL A 25 -18.30 -15.03 -29.18
CA VAL A 25 -19.10 -13.94 -28.60
C VAL A 25 -19.50 -14.21 -27.13
N VAL A 26 -19.78 -15.46 -26.74
CA VAL A 26 -20.14 -15.78 -25.34
C VAL A 26 -18.92 -15.78 -24.41
N SER A 27 -17.72 -16.08 -24.93
CA SER A 27 -16.46 -16.07 -24.17
C SER A 27 -15.95 -14.66 -23.93
N GLU A 28 -16.02 -13.81 -24.96
CA GLU A 28 -15.63 -12.40 -24.89
C GLU A 28 -16.57 -11.61 -23.95
N ALA A 29 -17.89 -11.80 -24.05
CA ALA A 29 -18.85 -11.12 -23.18
C ALA A 29 -18.67 -11.47 -21.69
N ARG A 30 -18.35 -12.73 -21.37
CA ARG A 30 -18.06 -13.17 -19.99
C ARG A 30 -16.76 -12.58 -19.46
N THR A 31 -15.72 -12.54 -20.30
CA THR A 31 -14.42 -11.96 -19.95
C THR A 31 -14.53 -10.46 -19.66
N THR A 32 -15.26 -9.73 -20.51
CA THR A 32 -15.53 -8.30 -20.31
C THR A 32 -16.38 -8.07 -19.05
N ALA A 33 -17.42 -8.85 -18.82
CA ALA A 33 -18.26 -8.70 -17.63
C ALA A 33 -17.49 -9.00 -16.33
N GLU A 34 -16.58 -9.98 -16.33
CA GLU A 34 -15.74 -10.29 -15.18
C GLU A 34 -14.71 -9.19 -14.92
N ASN A 35 -14.03 -8.71 -15.97
CA ASN A 35 -13.11 -7.57 -15.86
C ASN A 35 -13.82 -6.33 -15.30
N ASN A 36 -15.05 -6.06 -15.74
CA ASN A 36 -15.85 -4.93 -15.22
C ASN A 36 -16.16 -5.07 -13.72
N LYS A 37 -16.42 -6.28 -13.22
CA LYS A 37 -16.63 -6.52 -11.78
C LYS A 37 -15.34 -6.33 -10.99
N GLN A 38 -14.22 -6.80 -11.53
CA GLN A 38 -12.90 -6.67 -10.91
C GLN A 38 -12.49 -5.20 -10.78
N GLU A 39 -12.64 -4.43 -11.86
CA GLU A 39 -12.40 -2.98 -11.85
C GLU A 39 -13.37 -2.24 -10.93
N SER A 40 -14.66 -2.63 -10.90
CA SER A 40 -15.63 -2.04 -9.98
C SER A 40 -15.22 -2.22 -8.51
N PHE A 41 -14.75 -3.41 -8.13
CA PHE A 41 -14.27 -3.66 -6.77
C PHE A 41 -13.05 -2.80 -6.43
N ILE A 42 -12.06 -2.72 -7.34
CA ILE A 42 -10.87 -1.88 -7.16
C ILE A 42 -11.28 -0.41 -6.99
N ASN A 43 -12.14 0.10 -7.87
CA ASN A 43 -12.61 1.49 -7.83
C ASN A 43 -13.36 1.82 -6.53
N GLU A 44 -14.12 0.88 -5.99
CA GLU A 44 -14.82 1.05 -4.72
C GLU A 44 -13.85 1.18 -3.53
N ILE A 45 -12.80 0.35 -3.47
CA ILE A 45 -11.90 0.33 -2.31
C ILE A 45 -10.67 1.23 -2.45
N ALA A 46 -10.30 1.65 -3.66
CA ALA A 46 -9.14 2.52 -3.91
C ALA A 46 -9.13 3.80 -3.05
N PRO A 47 -10.22 4.60 -2.94
CA PRO A 47 -10.20 5.79 -2.08
C PRO A 47 -9.98 5.45 -0.60
N TYR A 48 -10.52 4.33 -0.12
CA TYR A 48 -10.30 3.85 1.25
C TYR A 48 -8.85 3.40 1.44
N ALA A 49 -8.28 2.66 0.49
CA ALA A 49 -6.89 2.22 0.53
C ALA A 49 -5.92 3.41 0.56
N LYS A 50 -6.17 4.45 -0.24
CA LYS A 50 -5.38 5.70 -0.20
C LYS A 50 -5.48 6.36 1.18
N LYS A 51 -6.67 6.42 1.78
CA LYS A 51 -6.82 6.96 3.14
C LYS A 51 -6.04 6.15 4.18
N VAL A 52 -6.11 4.82 4.11
CA VAL A 52 -5.35 3.92 5.00
C VAL A 52 -3.84 4.04 4.78
N GLN A 53 -3.39 4.27 3.54
CA GLN A 53 -1.99 4.59 3.24
C GLN A 53 -1.52 5.85 3.98
N HIS A 54 -2.34 6.90 4.01
CA HIS A 54 -2.01 8.12 4.76
C HIS A 54 -1.97 7.88 6.28
N GLU A 55 -2.88 7.04 6.80
CA GLU A 55 -2.98 6.76 8.25
C GLU A 55 -1.86 5.83 8.76
N HIS A 56 -1.41 4.89 7.94
CA HIS A 56 -0.52 3.80 8.36
C HIS A 56 0.79 3.71 7.58
N HIS A 57 0.99 4.55 6.56
CA HIS A 57 2.14 4.57 5.66
C HIS A 57 2.45 3.21 5.00
N ILE A 58 1.38 2.49 4.60
CA ILE A 58 1.44 1.22 3.85
C ILE A 58 0.94 1.46 2.43
N LEU A 59 1.62 0.91 1.42
CA LEU A 59 1.24 1.11 0.01
C LEU A 59 -0.21 0.68 -0.26
N SER A 60 -0.95 1.55 -0.95
CA SER A 60 -2.32 1.29 -1.39
C SER A 60 -2.38 0.06 -2.31
N SER A 61 -1.38 -0.11 -3.18
CA SER A 61 -1.27 -1.27 -4.06
C SER A 61 -1.19 -2.59 -3.29
N ILE A 62 -0.51 -2.61 -2.14
CA ILE A 62 -0.43 -3.78 -1.25
C ILE A 62 -1.78 -4.03 -0.57
N ILE A 63 -2.41 -2.98 -0.03
CA ILE A 63 -3.71 -3.09 0.64
C ILE A 63 -4.77 -3.63 -0.35
N ILE A 64 -4.83 -3.09 -1.56
CA ILE A 64 -5.81 -3.49 -2.59
C ILE A 64 -5.54 -4.92 -3.08
N SER A 65 -4.28 -5.29 -3.36
CA SER A 65 -3.95 -6.65 -3.83
C SER A 65 -4.25 -7.73 -2.79
N GLN A 66 -3.99 -7.46 -1.51
CA GLN A 66 -4.42 -8.35 -0.43
C GLN A 66 -5.94 -8.40 -0.32
N ALA A 67 -6.63 -7.25 -0.39
CA ALA A 67 -8.10 -7.24 -0.35
C ALA A 67 -8.70 -8.09 -1.47
N ILE A 68 -8.14 -8.03 -2.69
CA ILE A 68 -8.56 -8.87 -3.82
C ILE A 68 -8.44 -10.36 -3.48
N LEU A 69 -7.27 -10.81 -3.01
CA LEU A 69 -7.00 -12.22 -2.72
C LEU A 69 -7.84 -12.73 -1.55
N GLU A 70 -7.81 -12.02 -0.42
CA GLU A 70 -8.39 -12.50 0.84
C GLU A 70 -9.93 -12.52 0.80
N SER A 71 -10.54 -11.64 0.01
CA SER A 71 -12.00 -11.51 -0.05
C SER A 71 -12.63 -12.15 -1.29
N ASN A 72 -11.83 -12.69 -2.20
CA ASN A 72 -12.25 -13.08 -3.54
C ASN A 72 -13.03 -11.95 -4.23
N TRP A 73 -12.38 -10.80 -4.46
CA TRP A 73 -13.00 -9.62 -5.08
C TRP A 73 -14.24 -9.09 -4.32
N GLY A 74 -14.21 -9.14 -2.99
CA GLY A 74 -15.31 -8.74 -2.11
C GLY A 74 -16.49 -9.71 -2.10
N THR A 75 -16.39 -10.84 -2.81
CA THR A 75 -17.54 -11.73 -3.01
C THR A 75 -17.70 -12.79 -1.92
N SER A 76 -16.68 -13.01 -1.08
CA SER A 76 -16.73 -14.01 -0.01
C SER A 76 -17.87 -13.74 0.97
N LYS A 77 -18.38 -14.82 1.59
CA LYS A 77 -19.46 -14.71 2.58
C LYS A 77 -19.09 -13.74 3.72
N LEU A 78 -17.85 -13.81 4.20
CA LEU A 78 -17.35 -12.95 5.27
C LEU A 78 -17.21 -11.48 4.83
N ALA A 79 -16.74 -11.23 3.60
CA ALA A 79 -16.67 -9.88 3.04
C ALA A 79 -18.06 -9.23 2.87
N LYS A 80 -19.06 -10.01 2.47
CA LYS A 80 -20.45 -9.52 2.29
C LYS A 80 -21.17 -9.31 3.61
N GLN A 81 -21.13 -10.30 4.50
CA GLN A 81 -21.92 -10.30 5.75
C GLN A 81 -21.23 -9.56 6.89
N GLY A 82 -19.91 -9.69 7.01
CA GLY A 82 -19.13 -9.07 8.08
C GLY A 82 -18.37 -7.82 7.65
N LYS A 83 -18.47 -7.40 6.37
CA LYS A 83 -17.64 -6.33 5.79
C LYS A 83 -16.15 -6.52 6.05
N ASN A 84 -15.71 -7.77 6.19
CA ASN A 84 -14.36 -8.15 6.57
C ASN A 84 -13.64 -8.77 5.38
N LEU A 85 -12.79 -7.97 4.73
CA LEU A 85 -12.09 -8.35 3.51
C LEU A 85 -10.89 -9.26 3.75
N PHE A 86 -10.31 -9.25 4.96
CA PHE A 86 -9.02 -9.87 5.26
C PHE A 86 -9.12 -11.07 6.21
N GLY A 87 -10.33 -11.53 6.52
CA GLY A 87 -10.52 -12.67 7.42
C GLY A 87 -10.05 -12.42 8.86
N ILE A 88 -10.04 -11.16 9.32
CA ILE A 88 -9.54 -10.81 10.65
C ILE A 88 -10.44 -11.48 11.72
N LYS A 89 -9.83 -12.37 12.50
CA LYS A 89 -10.48 -13.06 13.63
C LYS A 89 -10.65 -12.11 14.81
N GLY A 90 -11.72 -12.28 15.57
CA GLY A 90 -12.02 -11.52 16.79
C GLY A 90 -13.36 -10.80 16.73
N ALA A 91 -13.44 -9.64 17.40
CA ALA A 91 -14.59 -8.77 17.42
C ALA A 91 -14.16 -7.31 17.21
N PHE A 92 -14.89 -6.56 16.38
CA PHE A 92 -14.65 -5.13 16.19
C PHE A 92 -15.70 -4.34 16.96
N LYS A 93 -15.26 -3.61 18.00
CA LYS A 93 -16.14 -2.87 18.92
C LYS A 93 -17.31 -3.73 19.44
N GLY A 94 -17.01 -4.97 19.81
CA GLY A 94 -17.99 -5.95 20.29
C GLY A 94 -18.76 -6.71 19.20
N ASN A 95 -18.64 -6.33 17.92
CA ASN A 95 -19.34 -7.00 16.82
C ASN A 95 -18.50 -8.13 16.22
N ALA A 96 -19.08 -9.34 16.16
CA ALA A 96 -18.46 -10.52 15.58
C ALA A 96 -19.49 -11.43 14.92
N ILE A 97 -19.03 -12.26 13.98
CA ILE A 97 -19.79 -13.35 13.39
C ILE A 97 -19.01 -14.66 13.56
N TYR A 98 -19.69 -15.71 13.99
CA TYR A 98 -19.10 -17.04 14.12
C TYR A 98 -19.31 -17.82 12.83
N LEU A 99 -18.21 -18.24 12.21
CA LEU A 99 -18.25 -19.02 10.98
C LEU A 99 -17.32 -20.23 11.10
N PRO A 100 -17.66 -21.35 10.42
CA PRO A 100 -16.73 -22.45 10.27
C PRO A 100 -15.52 -21.99 9.45
N THR A 101 -14.34 -22.41 9.88
CA THR A 101 -13.05 -22.17 9.24
C THR A 101 -12.22 -23.45 9.27
N LYS A 102 -11.15 -23.50 8.48
CA LYS A 102 -10.19 -24.60 8.49
C LYS A 102 -8.90 -24.10 9.11
N GLU A 103 -8.38 -24.81 10.10
CA GLU A 103 -7.07 -24.56 10.68
C GLU A 103 -6.14 -25.72 10.39
N PHE A 104 -4.90 -25.42 10.02
CA PHE A 104 -3.87 -26.44 9.84
C PHE A 104 -3.21 -26.71 11.20
N ARG A 105 -3.46 -27.89 11.77
CA ARG A 105 -2.89 -28.33 13.05
C ARG A 105 -2.33 -29.74 12.92
N LYS A 106 -1.10 -29.96 13.40
CA LYS A 106 -0.42 -31.28 13.37
C LYS A 106 -0.47 -31.95 11.99
N GLY A 107 -0.18 -31.20 10.93
CA GLY A 107 -0.13 -31.72 9.56
C GLY A 107 -1.49 -31.93 8.87
N ASN A 108 -2.61 -31.59 9.53
CA ASN A 108 -3.96 -31.85 9.01
C ASN A 108 -4.83 -30.59 9.07
N TRP A 109 -5.73 -30.45 8.09
CA TRP A 109 -6.78 -29.43 8.10
C TRP A 109 -7.94 -29.87 9.00
N ILE A 110 -8.21 -29.09 10.05
CA ILE A 110 -9.30 -29.35 10.99
C ILE A 110 -10.35 -28.25 10.83
N ALA A 111 -11.60 -28.63 10.62
CA ALA A 111 -12.72 -27.70 10.66
C ALA A 111 -12.97 -27.27 12.11
N THR A 112 -13.03 -25.95 12.34
CA THR A 112 -13.32 -25.36 13.65
C THR A 112 -14.19 -24.13 13.46
N ASN A 113 -14.88 -23.69 14.52
CA ASN A 113 -15.56 -22.40 14.50
C ASN A 113 -14.62 -21.32 15.02
N ALA A 114 -14.63 -20.15 14.36
CA ALA A 114 -13.92 -18.97 14.81
C ALA A 114 -14.83 -17.74 14.74
N SER A 115 -14.63 -16.81 15.67
CA SER A 115 -15.22 -15.47 15.58
C SER A 115 -14.42 -14.61 14.62
N PHE A 116 -15.10 -13.92 13.71
CA PHE A 116 -14.51 -12.93 12.82
C PHE A 116 -15.09 -11.55 13.09
N CYS A 117 -14.25 -10.53 12.98
CA CYS A 117 -14.68 -9.14 13.14
C CYS A 117 -15.81 -8.81 12.16
N VAL A 118 -16.81 -8.08 12.64
CA VAL A 118 -17.85 -7.46 11.80
C VAL A 118 -17.65 -5.96 11.79
N TYR A 119 -17.46 -5.39 10.61
CA TYR A 119 -17.17 -3.97 10.42
C TYR A 119 -18.41 -3.20 9.92
N PRO A 120 -18.51 -1.89 10.24
CA PRO A 120 -19.54 -1.02 9.66
C PRO A 120 -19.44 -0.88 8.14
N SER A 121 -18.22 -0.78 7.62
CA SER A 121 -17.95 -0.69 6.19
C SER A 121 -16.62 -1.39 5.83
N TRP A 122 -16.32 -1.48 4.55
CA TRP A 122 -15.02 -1.96 4.11
C TRP A 122 -13.88 -1.03 4.53
N TYR A 123 -14.11 0.28 4.73
CA TYR A 123 -13.06 1.17 5.22
C TYR A 123 -12.52 0.73 6.58
N GLU A 124 -13.36 0.38 7.57
CA GLU A 124 -12.85 -0.11 8.86
C GLU A 124 -12.11 -1.44 8.74
N SER A 125 -12.49 -2.29 7.77
CA SER A 125 -11.73 -3.50 7.47
C SER A 125 -10.35 -3.19 6.88
N LEU A 126 -10.25 -2.24 5.95
CA LEU A 126 -8.96 -1.80 5.39
C LEU A 126 -8.10 -1.10 6.46
N SER A 127 -8.70 -0.26 7.29
CA SER A 127 -7.99 0.45 8.36
C SER A 127 -7.45 -0.52 9.42
N SER A 128 -8.25 -1.50 9.87
CA SER A 128 -7.78 -2.54 10.79
C SER A 128 -6.63 -3.37 10.21
N HIS A 129 -6.68 -3.65 8.90
CA HIS A 129 -5.60 -4.34 8.20
C HIS A 129 -4.34 -3.46 8.06
N GLY A 130 -4.51 -2.18 7.72
CA GLY A 130 -3.42 -1.20 7.70
C GLY A 130 -2.75 -1.06 9.06
N GLU A 131 -3.53 -1.06 10.14
CA GLU A 131 -3.01 -1.06 11.52
C GLU A 131 -2.22 -2.33 11.84
N LEU A 132 -2.74 -3.50 11.45
CA LEU A 132 -2.03 -4.77 11.63
C LEU A 132 -0.66 -4.75 10.93
N LEU A 133 -0.61 -4.30 9.67
CA LEU A 133 0.63 -4.20 8.91
C LEU A 133 1.56 -3.11 9.45
N GLY A 134 1.03 -1.97 9.87
CA GLY A 134 1.81 -0.84 10.36
C GLY A 134 2.39 -1.06 11.77
N LYS A 135 1.64 -1.72 12.67
CA LYS A 135 2.04 -1.94 14.07
C LYS A 135 2.53 -3.35 14.37
N GLY A 136 2.31 -4.29 13.47
CA GLY A 136 2.50 -5.71 13.72
C GLY A 136 1.46 -6.28 14.71
N PRO A 137 1.27 -7.61 14.70
CA PRO A 137 0.42 -8.28 15.67
C PRO A 137 0.98 -8.14 17.08
N SER A 138 0.12 -8.29 18.09
CA SER A 138 0.49 -8.14 19.51
C SER A 138 1.64 -9.06 19.95
N TRP A 139 1.72 -10.27 19.39
CA TRP A 139 2.76 -11.26 19.70
C TRP A 139 4.09 -10.99 18.98
N ASN A 140 4.11 -10.16 17.93
CA ASN A 140 5.33 -9.75 17.24
C ASN A 140 5.14 -8.41 16.52
N ARG A 141 5.42 -7.32 17.23
CA ARG A 141 5.36 -5.95 16.69
C ARG A 141 6.35 -5.68 15.56
N ASN A 142 7.39 -6.52 15.41
CA ASN A 142 8.42 -6.37 14.39
C ASN A 142 8.13 -7.17 13.11
N LEU A 143 7.06 -7.98 13.07
CA LEU A 143 6.77 -8.91 11.97
C LEU A 143 6.72 -8.20 10.60
N TYR A 144 6.23 -6.96 10.57
CA TYR A 144 6.02 -6.17 9.36
C TYR A 144 6.81 -4.86 9.33
N LYS A 145 7.84 -4.70 10.18
CA LYS A 145 8.55 -3.42 10.38
C LYS A 145 9.07 -2.77 9.10
N GLY A 146 9.39 -3.56 8.07
CA GLY A 146 9.88 -3.07 6.79
C GLY A 146 8.80 -2.51 5.85
N LEU A 147 7.51 -2.61 6.17
CA LEU A 147 6.44 -2.12 5.29
C LEU A 147 6.19 -0.62 5.42
N VAL A 148 6.32 -0.08 6.63
CA VAL A 148 6.04 1.32 6.92
C VAL A 148 7.01 2.20 6.14
N ASN A 149 6.48 3.08 5.27
CA ASN A 149 7.24 3.93 4.35
C ASN A 149 8.05 3.20 3.26
N GLU A 150 7.83 1.90 3.04
CA GLU A 150 8.34 1.24 1.83
C GLU A 150 7.57 1.74 0.62
N THR A 151 8.30 2.05 -0.45
CA THR A 151 7.76 2.61 -1.70
C THR A 151 7.94 1.67 -2.88
N ASN A 152 8.63 0.54 -2.68
CA ASN A 152 8.75 -0.51 -3.65
C ASN A 152 7.79 -1.65 -3.31
N TYR A 153 6.71 -1.77 -4.08
CA TYR A 153 5.69 -2.80 -3.85
C TYR A 153 6.23 -4.22 -3.96
N LYS A 154 7.28 -4.49 -4.76
CA LYS A 154 7.91 -5.83 -4.83
C LYS A 154 8.63 -6.17 -3.53
N LYS A 155 9.30 -5.19 -2.93
CA LYS A 155 9.90 -5.36 -1.59
C LYS A 155 8.83 -5.54 -0.52
N ALA A 156 7.77 -4.74 -0.57
CA ALA A 156 6.66 -4.86 0.37
C ALA A 156 5.97 -6.23 0.28
N ALA A 157 5.68 -6.71 -0.93
CA ALA A 157 5.15 -8.05 -1.16
C ALA A 157 6.09 -9.14 -0.64
N ALA A 158 7.41 -9.01 -0.87
CA ALA A 158 8.40 -9.97 -0.37
C ALA A 158 8.51 -9.97 1.16
N ILE A 159 8.34 -8.83 1.83
CA ILE A 159 8.29 -8.75 3.30
C ILE A 159 7.07 -9.51 3.81
N ILE A 160 5.91 -9.34 3.17
CA ILE A 160 4.68 -10.04 3.55
C ILE A 160 4.79 -11.54 3.27
N GLY A 161 5.24 -11.96 2.09
CA GLY A 161 5.34 -13.38 1.75
C GLY A 161 6.40 -14.15 2.54
N LYS A 162 7.46 -13.48 3.03
CA LYS A 162 8.43 -14.09 3.96
C LYS A 162 7.94 -14.11 5.42
N SER A 163 6.82 -13.46 5.71
CA SER A 163 6.21 -13.45 7.04
C SER A 163 5.22 -14.61 7.21
N ALA A 164 4.70 -14.77 8.41
CA ALA A 164 3.63 -15.75 8.70
C ALA A 164 2.23 -15.28 8.26
N TYR A 165 2.11 -14.30 7.34
CA TYR A 165 0.80 -13.79 6.90
C TYR A 165 0.00 -14.86 6.14
N SER A 166 0.65 -15.60 5.25
CA SER A 166 0.06 -16.70 4.48
C SER A 166 0.99 -17.90 4.46
N SER A 167 0.44 -19.11 4.49
CA SER A 167 1.20 -20.36 4.30
C SER A 167 1.41 -20.71 2.82
N ASP A 168 0.90 -19.88 1.91
CA ASP A 168 1.03 -20.03 0.46
C ASP A 168 2.44 -19.64 0.00
N PRO A 169 3.21 -20.56 -0.60
CA PRO A 169 4.58 -20.27 -1.03
C PRO A 169 4.65 -19.22 -2.15
N ASP A 170 3.58 -19.07 -2.95
CA ASP A 170 3.52 -18.16 -4.09
C ASP A 170 2.86 -16.82 -3.73
N TYR A 171 2.67 -16.53 -2.43
CA TYR A 171 1.91 -15.36 -1.99
C TYR A 171 2.55 -14.04 -2.48
N THR A 172 3.89 -13.96 -2.46
CA THR A 172 4.62 -12.79 -2.96
C THR A 172 4.30 -12.54 -4.42
N GLU A 173 4.41 -13.58 -5.24
CA GLU A 173 4.22 -13.55 -6.69
C GLU A 173 2.77 -13.22 -7.04
N LYS A 174 1.79 -13.76 -6.28
CA LYS A 174 0.37 -13.43 -6.44
C LYS A 174 0.09 -11.95 -6.20
N LEU A 175 0.64 -11.36 -5.15
CA LEU A 175 0.50 -9.93 -4.89
C LEU A 175 1.12 -9.09 -6.01
N ILE A 176 2.36 -9.38 -6.39
CA ILE A 176 3.04 -8.67 -7.48
C ILE A 176 2.26 -8.77 -8.79
N SER A 177 1.76 -9.97 -9.12
CA SER A 177 0.98 -10.21 -10.34
C SER A 177 -0.30 -9.39 -10.37
N LEU A 178 -1.02 -9.30 -9.25
CA LEU A 178 -2.23 -8.46 -9.16
C LEU A 178 -1.90 -6.97 -9.29
N ILE A 179 -0.85 -6.52 -8.62
CA ILE A 179 -0.41 -5.12 -8.68
C ILE A 179 -0.07 -4.75 -10.13
N GLU A 180 0.72 -5.57 -10.82
CA GLU A 180 1.12 -5.31 -12.20
C GLU A 180 -0.07 -5.43 -13.17
N LYS A 181 -0.89 -6.49 -13.05
CA LYS A 181 -2.04 -6.73 -13.94
C LYS A 181 -3.05 -5.60 -13.90
N PHE A 182 -3.38 -5.09 -12.72
CA PHE A 182 -4.38 -4.03 -12.52
C PHE A 182 -3.76 -2.65 -12.34
N LYS A 183 -2.44 -2.52 -12.55
CA LYS A 183 -1.67 -1.27 -12.42
C LYS A 183 -1.90 -0.57 -11.08
N LEU A 184 -1.99 -1.33 -9.99
CA LEU A 184 -2.37 -0.80 -8.67
C LEU A 184 -1.33 0.18 -8.09
N GLN A 185 -0.08 0.15 -8.57
CA GLN A 185 0.94 1.11 -8.17
C GLN A 185 0.57 2.58 -8.46
N GLN A 186 -0.40 2.83 -9.33
CA GLN A 186 -0.93 4.17 -9.58
C GLN A 186 -1.53 4.83 -8.33
N TYR A 187 -1.92 4.04 -7.32
CA TYR A 187 -2.49 4.54 -6.06
C TYR A 187 -1.42 4.88 -5.01
N ASP A 188 -0.15 4.54 -5.26
CA ASP A 188 0.95 4.69 -4.29
C ASP A 188 1.60 6.08 -4.30
N ASN A 189 1.23 6.93 -5.27
CA ASN A 189 1.88 8.22 -5.55
C ASN A 189 2.06 9.09 -4.30
N ASP A 190 1.05 9.14 -3.42
CA ASP A 190 1.09 9.98 -2.24
C ASP A 190 2.22 9.57 -1.28
N LEU A 191 2.43 8.27 -1.04
CA LEU A 191 3.50 7.77 -0.17
C LEU A 191 4.88 7.88 -0.82
N VAL A 192 4.96 7.70 -2.14
CA VAL A 192 6.19 7.91 -2.93
C VAL A 192 6.62 9.38 -2.85
N ALA A 193 5.68 10.31 -3.07
CA ALA A 193 5.90 11.73 -2.93
C ALA A 193 6.34 12.07 -1.50
N GLU A 194 5.64 11.59 -0.46
CA GLU A 194 6.00 11.85 0.94
C GLU A 194 7.42 11.38 1.29
N LYS A 195 7.84 10.20 0.81
CA LYS A 195 9.21 9.69 1.04
C LYS A 195 10.25 10.54 0.33
N GLN A 196 10.00 10.94 -0.91
CA GLN A 196 10.91 11.82 -1.65
C GLN A 196 11.01 13.20 -0.96
N SER A 197 9.89 13.76 -0.51
CA SER A 197 9.81 15.00 0.26
C SER A 197 10.63 14.96 1.53
N ARG A 198 10.50 13.88 2.32
CA ARG A 198 11.30 13.68 3.54
C ARG A 198 12.79 13.59 3.23
N LYS A 199 13.17 12.88 2.16
CA LYS A 199 14.56 12.80 1.73
C LYS A 199 15.10 14.19 1.37
N ASN A 200 14.37 14.95 0.57
CA ASN A 200 14.74 16.32 0.19
C ASN A 200 14.94 17.23 1.42
N LEU A 201 14.08 17.12 2.44
CA LEU A 201 14.22 17.87 3.69
C LEU A 201 15.48 17.49 4.48
N VAL A 202 15.81 16.19 4.55
CA VAL A 202 17.02 15.71 5.21
C VAL A 202 18.27 16.16 4.46
N ASP A 203 18.29 16.03 3.14
CA ASP A 203 19.38 16.48 2.28
C ASP A 203 19.58 17.99 2.43
N PHE A 204 18.48 18.76 2.48
CA PHE A 204 18.51 20.19 2.75
C PHE A 204 19.11 20.50 4.14
N ALA A 205 18.65 19.85 5.20
CA ALA A 205 19.19 20.05 6.54
C ALA A 205 20.69 19.66 6.64
N GLY A 206 21.11 18.65 5.88
CA GLY A 206 22.51 18.20 5.80
C GLY A 206 23.44 19.20 5.11
N ILE A 207 22.92 20.08 4.24
CA ILE A 207 23.69 21.20 3.66
C ILE A 207 24.11 22.21 4.74
N PHE A 208 23.44 22.23 5.90
CA PHE A 208 23.72 23.14 7.01
C PHE A 208 24.41 22.40 8.16
N PRO A 209 25.76 22.28 8.17
CA PRO A 209 26.46 21.62 9.26
C PRO A 209 26.24 22.38 10.58
N ARG A 210 25.84 21.64 11.62
CA ARG A 210 25.54 22.16 12.97
C ARG A 210 26.80 22.64 13.75
N LYS A 211 27.93 22.84 13.07
CA LYS A 211 29.20 23.29 13.66
C LYS A 211 29.88 24.32 12.76
N SER A 212 29.82 25.57 13.21
CA SER A 212 30.84 26.61 13.03
C SER A 212 31.68 26.53 11.75
N MET A 213 31.21 27.19 10.69
CA MET A 213 32.12 27.85 9.75
C MET A 213 31.34 28.92 9.01
N LEU A 214 31.85 30.16 9.05
CA LEU A 214 31.29 31.27 8.29
C LEU A 214 31.41 30.93 6.80
N THR A 215 30.31 30.56 6.19
CA THR A 215 30.08 30.91 4.80
C THR A 215 29.33 32.24 4.81
N THR A 216 29.92 33.25 4.19
CA THR A 216 29.17 34.43 3.77
C THR A 216 27.92 33.94 3.07
N VAL A 217 26.76 34.11 3.70
CA VAL A 217 25.46 33.77 3.15
C VAL A 217 25.22 34.73 1.99
N GLN A 218 25.70 34.37 0.79
CA GLN A 218 25.10 34.86 -0.44
C GLN A 218 23.73 34.18 -0.53
N SER A 219 22.72 34.98 -0.23
CA SER A 219 21.32 34.64 -0.02
C SER A 219 20.60 34.05 -1.23
N ASP A 220 21.28 33.67 -2.32
CA ASP A 220 20.62 33.21 -3.55
C ASP A 220 20.79 31.71 -3.77
N THR A 221 21.94 31.14 -3.42
CA THR A 221 22.26 29.73 -3.71
C THR A 221 21.43 28.76 -2.88
N GLN A 222 21.20 29.07 -1.60
CA GLN A 222 20.43 28.20 -0.70
C GLN A 222 18.92 28.28 -0.94
N PHE A 223 18.40 29.46 -1.27
CA PHE A 223 17.01 29.63 -1.66
C PHE A 223 16.75 28.97 -3.03
N ALA A 224 17.69 29.08 -3.97
CA ALA A 224 17.64 28.35 -5.23
C ALA A 224 17.70 26.82 -5.02
N GLN A 225 18.48 26.34 -4.04
CA GLN A 225 18.59 24.92 -3.73
C GLN A 225 17.33 24.39 -3.03
N ALA A 226 16.71 25.17 -2.13
CA ALA A 226 15.40 24.86 -1.55
C ALA A 226 14.29 24.82 -2.62
N ALA A 227 14.30 25.77 -3.56
CA ALA A 227 13.37 25.78 -4.70
C ALA A 227 13.55 24.55 -5.61
N LYS A 228 14.79 24.14 -5.91
CA LYS A 228 15.08 22.89 -6.63
C LYS A 228 14.58 21.63 -5.92
N LEU A 229 14.42 21.69 -4.60
CA LEU A 229 13.91 20.60 -3.76
C LEU A 229 12.38 20.65 -3.56
N GLY A 230 11.68 21.61 -4.18
CA GLY A 230 10.22 21.79 -4.07
C GLY A 230 9.76 22.37 -2.73
N LEU A 231 10.67 22.98 -1.98
CA LEU A 231 10.39 23.58 -0.67
C LEU A 231 9.92 25.03 -0.83
N THR A 232 8.96 25.45 -0.01
CA THR A 232 8.57 26.86 0.11
C THR A 232 9.22 27.44 1.37
N ILE A 233 9.92 28.56 1.22
CA ILE A 233 10.50 29.32 2.33
C ILE A 233 9.60 30.53 2.60
N SER A 234 9.20 30.75 3.85
CA SER A 234 8.40 31.92 4.23
C SER A 234 9.24 33.20 4.24
N SER A 235 8.57 34.34 4.42
CA SER A 235 9.20 35.55 4.94
C SER A 235 9.94 35.25 6.26
N PRO A 236 11.00 36.01 6.62
CA PRO A 236 11.68 35.87 7.91
C PRO A 236 10.71 35.91 9.08
N LEU A 237 10.79 34.93 9.98
CA LEU A 237 9.97 34.85 11.19
C LEU A 237 10.59 35.60 12.37
N ARG A 238 11.93 35.58 12.48
CA ARG A 238 12.64 36.13 13.65
C ARG A 238 14.05 36.58 13.27
N PHE A 239 14.49 37.65 13.91
CA PHE A 239 15.86 38.16 13.86
C PHE A 239 16.41 38.21 15.28
N GLU A 240 17.58 37.63 15.52
CA GLU A 240 18.24 37.64 16.83
C GLU A 240 19.72 37.93 16.71
N ARG A 241 20.30 38.68 17.65
CA ARG A 241 21.75 38.85 17.72
C ARG A 241 22.33 37.80 18.65
N ASN A 242 23.27 36.99 18.17
CA ASN A 242 23.96 36.00 19.00
C ASN A 242 25.04 36.64 19.88
N SER A 243 25.61 35.86 20.82
CA SER A 243 26.62 36.31 21.78
C SER A 243 27.92 36.83 21.15
N VAL A 244 28.11 36.60 19.85
CA VAL A 244 29.28 37.04 19.06
C VAL A 244 28.95 38.22 18.14
N GLY A 245 27.77 38.84 18.31
CA GLY A 245 27.36 40.05 17.58
C GLY A 245 26.76 39.81 16.19
N ARG A 246 26.49 38.55 15.80
CA ARG A 246 25.92 38.22 14.47
C ARG A 246 24.41 38.13 14.50
N THR A 247 23.77 38.47 13.38
CA THR A 247 22.31 38.33 13.23
C THR A 247 21.96 36.93 12.73
N GLN A 248 21.20 36.18 13.53
CA GLN A 248 20.52 34.97 13.15
C GLN A 248 19.14 35.31 12.61
N VAL A 249 18.78 34.71 11.47
CA VAL A 249 17.46 34.86 10.85
C VAL A 249 16.77 33.50 10.82
N THR A 250 15.55 33.45 11.33
CA THR A 250 14.72 32.22 11.32
C THR A 250 13.72 32.29 10.18
N TYR A 251 13.61 31.22 9.41
CA TYR A 251 12.61 31.06 8.36
C TYR A 251 11.72 29.85 8.66
N LYS A 252 10.46 29.91 8.20
CA LYS A 252 9.61 28.72 8.12
C LYS A 252 9.86 28.05 6.79
N VAL A 253 10.12 26.75 6.79
CA VAL A 253 10.17 25.94 5.57
C VAL A 253 8.96 25.02 5.57
N THR A 254 8.17 25.13 4.52
CA THR A 254 6.95 24.34 4.32
C THR A 254 7.09 23.44 3.10
N HIS A 255 6.69 22.19 3.27
CA HIS A 255 6.53 21.25 2.16
C HIS A 255 5.03 21.04 1.91
N PRO A 256 4.55 20.94 0.65
CA PRO A 256 3.14 20.71 0.32
C PRO A 256 2.47 19.46 0.91
N PHE A 257 3.22 18.53 1.52
CA PHE A 257 2.71 17.23 2.00
C PHE A 257 3.02 16.95 3.47
N GLN A 258 3.62 17.90 4.22
CA GLN A 258 3.98 17.71 5.64
C GLN A 258 3.83 19.00 6.46
N SER A 259 3.83 18.85 7.79
CA SER A 259 3.93 19.95 8.73
C SER A 259 5.25 20.72 8.58
N SER A 260 5.18 22.03 8.79
CA SER A 260 6.32 22.96 8.68
C SER A 260 7.48 22.66 9.62
N ALA A 261 8.71 22.87 9.16
CA ALA A 261 9.91 22.91 9.99
C ALA A 261 10.48 24.33 10.06
N ASN A 262 11.17 24.68 11.15
CA ASN A 262 11.89 25.94 11.26
C ASN A 262 13.34 25.75 10.82
N LEU A 263 13.81 26.61 9.92
CA LEU A 263 15.21 26.68 9.51
C LEU A 263 15.86 27.90 10.17
N LEU A 264 16.96 27.68 10.87
CA LEU A 264 17.81 28.74 11.41
C LEU A 264 18.96 28.98 10.43
N VAL A 265 19.10 30.22 9.95
CA VAL A 265 20.20 30.65 9.09
C VAL A 265 20.98 31.73 9.81
N GLU A 266 22.29 31.56 9.99
CA GLU A 266 23.15 32.61 10.52
C GLU A 266 23.64 33.50 9.37
N ALA A 267 23.35 34.80 9.40
CA ALA A 267 23.84 35.75 8.41
C ALA A 267 24.86 36.71 9.04
N SER A 268 26.04 36.82 8.46
CA SER A 268 26.99 37.87 8.82
C SER A 268 26.63 39.12 8.03
N ILE A 269 25.83 40.01 8.61
CA ILE A 269 25.53 41.31 8.00
C ILE A 269 26.79 42.19 8.16
N THR A 270 27.71 42.11 7.21
CA THR A 270 28.77 43.12 7.09
C THR A 270 28.14 44.40 6.60
N ASN A 271 28.06 45.39 7.50
CA ASN A 271 27.60 46.77 7.33
C ASN A 271 27.22 47.18 5.89
N GLY A 272 25.93 47.39 5.64
CA GLY A 272 25.48 48.30 4.58
C GLY A 272 24.35 47.85 3.65
N MET A 273 23.90 46.59 3.66
CA MET A 273 22.79 46.18 2.79
C MET A 273 21.44 46.24 3.52
N ILE A 274 20.72 47.34 3.27
CA ILE A 274 19.26 47.40 3.44
C ILE A 274 18.67 46.43 2.41
N LEU A 275 18.12 45.30 2.87
CA LEU A 275 17.26 44.46 2.05
C LEU A 275 15.90 45.15 1.92
N ARG A 276 15.57 45.64 0.73
CA ARG A 276 14.19 45.88 0.29
C ARG A 276 13.62 44.59 -0.28
#